data_AF-A0A7X1NP10-F1
#
_entry.id   AF-A0A7X1NP10-F1
#
_cell.length_a   1.000
_cell.length_b   1.000
_cell.length_c   1.000
_cell.angle_alpha   90.00
_cell.angle_beta   90.00
_cell.angle_gamma   90.00
#
_symmetry.space_group_name_H-M   'P 1'
#
loop_
_entity.id
_entity.type
_entity.pdbx_description
1 polymer ?
#
loop_
_entity_poly.entity_id
_entity_poly.type
_entity_poly.pdbx_seq_one_letter_code
_entity_poly.pdbx_strand_id
1 'polypeptide(L)' 'MTPTPQQHTTRPDPLHLHLDLHLEHAWATESVHPTSEGRVHYVRCGTCGVRRVDLQPTGTLPPIALSCPVGSSR' A
#
# COMPACT_ATOMS: atom_id res chain seq x y z
N MET A 1 -34.81 -21.06 -20.69
CA MET A 1 -33.42 -21.28 -20.26
C MET A 1 -32.77 -19.90 -20.13
N THR A 2 -32.56 -19.44 -18.91
CA THR A 2 -32.04 -18.09 -18.61
C THR A 2 -30.91 -18.28 -17.61
N PRO A 3 -29.66 -17.87 -17.87
CA PRO A 3 -28.59 -18.02 -16.88
C PRO A 3 -28.72 -16.91 -15.83
N THR A 4 -28.81 -17.31 -14.56
CA THR A 4 -28.72 -16.43 -13.40
C THR A 4 -27.31 -15.81 -13.35
N PRO A 5 -27.15 -14.47 -13.23
CA PRO A 5 -25.85 -13.88 -12.97
C PRO A 5 -25.44 -14.23 -11.53
N GLN A 6 -24.49 -15.16 -11.39
CA GLN A 6 -23.90 -15.48 -10.10
C GLN A 6 -23.01 -14.31 -9.66
N GLN A 7 -23.52 -13.50 -8.73
CA GLN A 7 -22.70 -12.52 -8.04
C GLN A 7 -21.78 -13.28 -7.09
N HIS A 8 -20.51 -13.40 -7.49
CA HIS A 8 -19.45 -13.93 -6.65
C HIS A 8 -19.12 -12.85 -5.61
N THR A 9 -19.95 -12.76 -4.57
CA THR A 9 -19.70 -11.86 -3.44
C THR A 9 -18.59 -12.48 -2.60
N THR A 10 -17.34 -12.20 -2.97
CA THR A 10 -16.19 -12.37 -2.06
C THR A 10 -16.42 -11.45 -0.88
N ARG A 11 -17.06 -11.96 0.17
CA ARG A 11 -17.16 -11.29 1.46
C ARG A 11 -15.71 -11.16 1.98
N PRO A 12 -15.18 -9.95 2.19
CA PRO A 12 -13.88 -9.82 2.82
C PRO A 12 -13.95 -10.45 4.22
N ASP A 13 -12.95 -11.28 4.53
CA ASP A 13 -12.84 -11.94 5.82
C ASP A 13 -12.68 -10.90 6.96
N PRO A 14 -13.54 -10.91 7.99
CA PRO A 14 -13.54 -9.89 9.03
C PRO A 14 -12.35 -9.98 9.98
N LEU A 15 -11.51 -11.03 9.93
CA LEU A 15 -10.35 -11.16 10.81
C LEU A 15 -9.12 -10.41 10.28
N HIS A 16 -9.14 -10.01 9.00
CA HIS A 16 -8.11 -9.15 8.40
C HIS A 16 -8.35 -7.65 8.63
N LEU A 17 -9.51 -7.27 9.16
CA LEU A 17 -9.88 -5.86 9.40
C LEU A 17 -9.43 -5.31 10.75
N HIS A 18 -8.83 -6.11 11.65
CA HIS A 18 -8.70 -5.73 13.06
C HIS A 18 -7.27 -5.72 13.66
N LEU A 19 -6.25 -6.14 12.91
CA LEU A 19 -4.84 -5.90 13.29
C LEU A 19 -4.16 -4.83 12.39
N ASP A 20 -4.98 -4.13 11.61
CA ASP A 20 -4.65 -2.85 10.96
C ASP A 20 -4.93 -1.67 11.90
N LEU A 21 -4.79 -1.93 13.22
CA LEU A 21 -5.17 -1.04 14.30
C LEU A 21 -4.08 0.02 14.48
N HIS A 22 -4.10 1.08 13.64
CA HIS A 22 -3.34 2.34 13.78
C HIS A 22 -1.92 2.22 14.37
N LEU A 23 -1.15 1.20 13.99
CA LEU A 23 0.25 1.15 14.37
C LEU A 23 1.04 1.90 13.31
N GLU A 24 1.70 2.98 13.71
CA GLU A 24 2.61 3.71 12.83
C GLU A 24 3.65 2.72 12.29
N HIS A 25 3.68 2.56 10.97
CA HIS A 25 4.60 1.64 10.33
C HIS A 25 6.03 2.19 10.38
N ALA A 26 6.98 1.34 10.77
CA ALA A 26 8.41 1.60 10.61
C ALA A 26 8.83 1.39 9.14
N TRP A 27 8.64 2.42 8.32
CA TRP A 27 8.96 2.40 6.88
C TRP A 27 10.47 2.42 6.62
N ALA A 28 10.94 1.54 5.73
CA ALA A 28 12.30 1.53 5.21
C ALA A 28 12.29 1.52 3.68
N THR A 29 13.18 2.30 3.06
CA THR A 29 13.29 2.40 1.59
C THR A 29 13.99 1.17 1.00
N GLU A 30 13.30 0.45 0.11
CA GLU A 30 13.86 -0.66 -0.67
C GLU A 30 14.58 -0.14 -1.92
N SER A 31 13.98 0.82 -2.64
CA SER A 31 14.59 1.45 -3.82
C SER A 31 14.11 2.88 -4.04
N VAL A 32 14.91 3.65 -4.80
CA VAL A 32 14.60 5.04 -5.17
C VAL A 32 14.85 5.24 -6.65
N HIS A 33 13.90 5.86 -7.34
CA HIS A 33 13.98 6.13 -8.77
C HIS A 33 13.68 7.60 -9.08
N PRO A 34 14.54 8.30 -9.83
CA PRO A 34 14.25 9.64 -10.30
C PRO A 34 13.19 9.63 -11.40
N THR A 35 12.30 10.62 -11.39
CA THR A 35 11.29 10.90 -12.42
C THR A 35 11.24 12.41 -12.67
N SER A 36 10.51 12.86 -13.70
CA SER A 36 10.30 14.29 -13.94
C SER A 36 9.53 14.98 -12.81
N GLU A 37 8.74 14.23 -12.03
CA GLU A 37 7.96 14.76 -10.90
C GLU A 37 8.74 14.78 -9.58
N GLY A 38 9.89 14.11 -9.51
CA GLY A 38 10.72 14.04 -8.31
C GLY A 38 11.38 12.68 -8.14
N ARG A 39 11.40 12.16 -6.91
CA ARG A 39 11.92 10.82 -6.60
C ARG A 39 10.80 9.94 -6.08
N VAL A 40 10.62 8.80 -6.71
CA VAL A 40 9.71 7.75 -6.25
C VAL A 40 10.49 6.82 -5.33
N HIS A 41 10.01 6.64 -4.10
CA HIS A 41 10.54 5.74 -3.09
C HIS A 41 9.61 4.54 -2.95
N TYR A 42 10.14 3.35 -3.17
CA TYR A 42 9.46 2.11 -2.82
C TYR A 42 9.84 1.76 -1.39
N VAL A 43 8.88 1.79 -0.48
CA VAL A 43 9.10 1.56 0.95
C VAL A 43 8.37 0.31 1.43
N ARG A 44 8.97 -0.37 2.40
CA ARG A 44 8.42 -1.56 3.06
C ARG A 44 8.44 -1.36 4.57
N CYS A 45 7.39 -1.79 5.26
CA CYS A 45 7.41 -1.85 6.71
C CYS A 45 8.33 -2.99 7.17
N GLY A 46 9.31 -2.68 8.02
CA GLY A 46 10.22 -3.69 8.57
C GLY A 46 9.52 -4.74 9.44
N THR A 47 8.35 -4.41 10.01
CA THR A 47 7.62 -5.25 10.96
C THR A 47 6.57 -6.13 10.28
N CYS A 48 5.68 -5.55 9.48
CA CYS A 48 4.56 -6.29 8.87
C CYS A 48 4.76 -6.60 7.38
N GLY A 49 5.80 -6.05 6.74
CA GLY A 49 6.14 -6.36 5.35
C GLY A 49 5.24 -5.73 4.28
N VAL A 50 4.24 -4.96 4.69
CA VAL A 50 3.42 -4.10 3.83
C VAL A 50 4.31 -3.16 3.02
N ARG A 51 3.90 -2.89 1.77
CA ARG A 51 4.61 -2.00 0.86
C ARG A 51 3.78 -0.76 0.53
N ARG A 52 4.48 0.36 0.32
CA ARG A 52 3.92 1.64 -0.09
C ARG A 52 4.87 2.34 -1.06
N VAL A 53 4.34 3.22 -1.90
CA VAL A 53 5.09 4.10 -2.78
C VAL A 53 4.90 5.54 -2.34
N ASP A 54 6.02 6.22 -2.08
CA ASP A 54 6.05 7.64 -1.70
C ASP A 54 6.69 8.46 -2.82
N LEU A 55 6.11 9.62 -3.16
CA LEU A 55 6.71 10.59 -4.08
C LEU A 55 7.30 11.74 -3.29
N GLN A 56 8.60 11.94 -3.43
CA GLN A 56 9.28 13.15 -3.00
C GLN A 56 9.32 14.14 -4.17
N PRO A 57 8.55 15.24 -4.15
CA PRO A 57 8.52 16.19 -5.25
C PRO A 57 9.88 16.86 -5.45
N THR A 58 10.15 17.37 -6.65
CA THR A 58 11.31 18.24 -6.92
C THR A 58 11.13 19.59 -6.19
N GLY A 59 11.53 19.65 -4.91
CA GLY A 59 11.42 20.82 -4.03
C GLY A 59 11.67 20.45 -2.56
N THR A 60 11.61 21.41 -1.62
CA THR A 60 11.83 21.17 -0.18
C THR A 60 10.63 20.51 0.53
N LEU A 61 9.73 19.88 -0.21
CA LEU A 61 8.53 19.27 0.36
C LEU A 61 8.83 17.83 0.83
N PRO A 62 8.28 17.41 1.98
CA PRO A 62 8.37 16.03 2.42
C PRO A 62 7.66 15.10 1.43
N PRO A 63 8.03 13.80 1.38
CA PRO A 63 7.37 12.84 0.50
C PRO A 63 5.88 12.67 0.80
N ILE A 64 5.08 12.51 -0.24
CA ILE A 64 3.64 12.29 -0.20
C ILE A 64 3.36 10.86 -0.66
N ALA A 65 2.57 10.11 0.11
CA ALA A 65 2.17 8.77 -0.28
C ALA A 65 1.28 8.80 -1.52
N LEU A 66 1.69 8.08 -2.58
CA LEU A 66 0.90 7.95 -3.81
C LEU A 66 0.02 6.70 -3.84
N SER A 67 0.24 5.78 -2.91
CA SER A 67 -0.45 4.48 -2.87
C SER A 67 -0.96 4.16 -1.47
N CYS A 68 -2.02 3.36 -1.39
CA CYS A 68 -2.43 2.74 -0.15
C CYS A 68 -1.63 1.45 0.14
N PRO A 69 -1.31 1.16 1.41
CA PRO A 69 -0.68 -0.09 1.81
C PRO A 69 -1.53 -1.31 1.40
N VAL A 70 -0.87 -2.36 0.88
CA VAL A 70 -1.50 -3.65 0.60
C VAL A 70 -0.88 -4.74 1.48
N GLY A 71 -1.72 -5.46 2.21
CA GLY A 71 -1.33 -6.60 3.05
C GLY A 71 -0.78 -7.77 2.23
N SER A 72 0.18 -8.51 2.78
CA SER A 72 0.65 -9.76 2.19
C SER A 72 -0.17 -10.93 2.72
N SER A 73 -1.02 -11.51 1.89
CA SER A 73 -1.73 -12.76 2.23
C SER A 73 -0.72 -13.92 2.24
N ARG A 74 -0.44 -14.50 3.40
CA ARG A 74 0.24 -15.79 3.52
C ARG A 74 -0.60 -16.73 4.39
#